data_AF-A0A158LZK8-F1
#
_entry.id   AF-A0A158LZK8-F1
#
_cell.length_a   1.000
_cell.length_b   1.000
_cell.length_c   1.000
_cell.angle_alpha   90.00
_cell.angle_beta   90.00
_cell.angle_gamma   90.00
#
_symmetry.space_group_name_H-M   'P 1'
#
loop_
_entity.id
_entity.type
_entity.pdbx_description
1 polymer ?
#
loop_
_entity_poly.entity_id
_entity_poly.type
_entity_poly.pdbx_seq_one_letter_code
_entity_poly.pdbx_strand_id
1 'polypeptide(L)'
;VWVTDITYIRTHEGWLYLAAVLDLFSRQIVGWSMSDRMTRELAINALLAAVWRRKPEAEVLVHSDQGSQFSSHDWQDFLKAHRLRPSMSRRGNCYDNAVAESFFQLLKRERIRRKIYSTRDQARADVFDYIELFYNPRRRHSYIGQVSPVEFERRYFLMNGTV
;
A
#
# COMPACT_ATOMS: atom_id res chain seq x y z
N VAL A 1 8.09 -4.89 8.38
CA VAL A 1 7.77 -3.44 8.43
C VAL A 1 6.87 -3.14 7.25
N TRP A 2 5.75 -2.47 7.48
CA TRP A 2 4.86 -1.98 6.43
C TRP A 2 5.04 -0.48 6.26
N VAL A 3 4.89 0.00 5.03
CA VAL A 3 4.80 1.43 4.71
C VAL A 3 3.42 1.73 4.16
N THR A 4 2.84 2.84 4.56
CA THR A 4 1.53 3.29 4.10
C THR A 4 1.58 4.74 3.67
N ASP A 5 0.93 5.03 2.54
CA ASP A 5 0.83 6.37 1.98
C ASP A 5 -0.45 6.48 1.12
N ILE A 6 -0.85 7.70 0.77
CA ILE A 6 -2.05 8.01 0.00
C ILE A 6 -1.65 8.72 -1.30
N THR A 7 -2.29 8.32 -2.40
CA THR A 7 -2.22 9.06 -3.65
C THR A 7 -3.60 9.38 -4.19
N TYR A 8 -3.66 10.21 -5.23
CA TYR A 8 -4.89 10.58 -5.91
C TYR A 8 -4.79 10.34 -7.42
N ILE A 9 -5.94 10.05 -8.02
CA ILE A 9 -6.13 9.66 -9.42
C ILE A 9 -7.23 10.55 -10.00
N ARG A 10 -6.97 11.17 -11.15
CA ARG A 10 -7.92 12.07 -11.80
C ARG A 10 -8.98 11.28 -12.58
N THR A 11 -10.23 11.63 -12.39
CA THR A 11 -11.37 11.15 -13.19
C THR A 11 -12.23 12.34 -13.62
N HIS A 12 -13.17 12.14 -14.54
CA HIS A 12 -14.13 13.18 -14.92
C HIS A 12 -15.15 13.50 -13.81
N GLU A 13 -15.36 12.59 -12.86
CA GLU A 13 -16.24 12.83 -11.69
C GLU A 13 -15.49 13.50 -10.52
N GLY A 14 -14.20 13.79 -10.67
CA GLY A 14 -13.31 14.34 -9.65
C GLY A 14 -12.21 13.37 -9.24
N TRP A 15 -11.66 13.56 -8.04
CA TRP A 15 -10.56 12.74 -7.54
C TRP A 15 -11.04 11.40 -6.99
N LEU A 16 -10.27 10.35 -7.26
CA LEU A 16 -10.28 9.08 -6.53
C LEU A 16 -8.99 9.01 -5.71
N TYR A 17 -9.12 8.84 -4.41
CA TYR A 17 -8.00 8.65 -3.49
C TYR A 17 -7.74 7.16 -3.29
N LEU A 18 -6.47 6.79 -3.20
CA LEU A 18 -5.98 5.43 -3.00
C LEU A 18 -5.01 5.43 -1.82
N ALA A 19 -5.34 4.73 -0.75
CA ALA A 19 -4.38 4.35 0.29
C ALA A 19 -3.82 2.96 -0.04
N ALA A 20 -2.52 2.77 0.15
CA ALA A 20 -1.87 1.48 -0.06
C ALA A 20 -0.91 1.17 1.09
N VAL A 21 -0.87 -0.10 1.48
CA VAL A 21 0.02 -0.67 2.49
C VAL A 21 0.96 -1.64 1.78
N LEU A 22 2.24 -1.28 1.76
CA LEU A 22 3.31 -2.05 1.11
C LEU A 22 4.15 -2.75 2.18
N ASP A 23 4.42 -4.03 2.00
CA ASP A 23 5.37 -4.76 2.83
C ASP A 23 6.79 -4.57 2.31
N LEU A 24 7.68 -4.00 3.15
CA LEU A 24 9.06 -3.74 2.74
C LEU A 24 9.86 -5.02 2.47
N PHE A 25 9.48 -6.13 3.09
CA PHE A 25 10.17 -7.41 2.92
C PHE A 25 10.06 -7.92 1.49
N SER A 26 8.83 -8.02 0.97
CA SER A 26 8.54 -8.60 -0.35
C SER A 26 8.23 -7.59 -1.44
N ARG A 27 8.07 -6.32 -1.08
CA ARG A 27 7.50 -5.26 -1.94
C ARG A 27 6.06 -5.49 -2.34
N GLN A 28 5.35 -6.40 -1.69
CA GLN A 28 3.94 -6.67 -2.00
C GLN A 28 3.03 -5.57 -1.47
N ILE A 29 2.01 -5.18 -2.24
CA ILE A 29 0.88 -4.42 -1.70
C ILE A 29 0.00 -5.41 -0.94
N VAL A 30 0.04 -5.32 0.38
CA VAL A 30 -0.65 -6.24 1.29
C VAL A 30 -2.03 -5.71 1.70
N GLY A 31 -2.30 -4.42 1.53
CA GLY A 31 -3.63 -3.84 1.70
C GLY A 31 -3.76 -2.56 0.89
N TRP A 32 -4.99 -2.21 0.50
CA TRP A 32 -5.30 -0.96 -0.17
C TRP A 32 -6.78 -0.63 0.00
N SER A 33 -7.12 0.64 -0.17
CA SER A 33 -8.50 1.13 -0.09
C SER A 33 -8.66 2.34 -1.00
N MET A 34 -9.87 2.55 -1.54
CA MET A 34 -10.16 3.64 -2.45
C MET A 34 -11.44 4.39 -2.06
N SER A 35 -11.39 5.71 -2.11
CA SER A 35 -12.51 6.58 -1.74
C SER A 35 -12.55 7.84 -2.60
N ASP A 36 -13.72 8.47 -2.73
CA ASP A 36 -13.88 9.79 -3.35
C ASP A 36 -13.37 10.93 -2.44
N ARG A 37 -13.08 10.64 -1.17
CA ARG A 37 -12.56 11.59 -0.18
C ARG A 37 -11.30 11.08 0.51
N MET A 38 -10.38 12.00 0.81
CA MET A 38 -9.17 11.73 1.57
C MET A 38 -9.46 11.78 3.08
N THR A 39 -10.01 10.69 3.61
CA THR A 39 -10.36 10.60 5.03
C THR A 39 -9.38 9.69 5.80
N ARG A 40 -9.45 9.71 7.13
CA ARG A 40 -8.70 8.76 7.97
C ARG A 40 -9.18 7.32 7.77
N GLU A 41 -10.48 7.13 7.54
CA GLU A 41 -11.09 5.82 7.30
C GLU A 41 -10.53 5.17 6.03
N LEU A 42 -10.15 5.96 5.01
CA LEU A 42 -9.46 5.46 3.83
C LEU A 42 -8.16 4.72 4.22
N ALA A 43 -7.33 5.32 5.07
CA ALA A 43 -6.08 4.73 5.53
C ALA A 43 -6.32 3.54 6.46
N ILE A 44 -7.26 3.67 7.41
CA ILE A 44 -7.63 2.58 8.33
C ILE A 44 -8.13 1.36 7.55
N ASN A 45 -8.98 1.55 6.54
CA ASN A 45 -9.49 0.45 5.72
C ASN A 45 -8.38 -0.27 4.94
N ALA A 46 -7.36 0.46 4.46
CA ALA A 46 -6.22 -0.14 3.79
C ALA A 46 -5.38 -1.00 4.77
N LEU A 47 -5.15 -0.51 6.00
CA LEU A 47 -4.49 -1.29 7.05
C LEU A 47 -5.32 -2.49 7.49
N LEU A 48 -6.63 -2.34 7.62
CA LEU A 48 -7.53 -3.44 7.94
C LEU A 48 -7.41 -4.54 6.90
N ALA A 49 -7.44 -4.21 5.61
CA ALA A 49 -7.21 -5.17 4.54
C ALA A 49 -5.83 -5.87 4.67
N ALA A 50 -4.77 -5.13 5.02
CA ALA A 50 -3.44 -5.71 5.25
C ALA A 50 -3.42 -6.68 6.44
N VAL A 51 -4.03 -6.32 7.56
CA VAL A 51 -4.15 -7.17 8.75
C VAL A 51 -4.93 -8.45 8.42
N TRP A 52 -6.06 -8.35 7.71
CA TRP A 52 -6.84 -9.53 7.31
C TRP A 52 -6.07 -10.44 6.36
N ARG A 53 -5.30 -9.86 5.43
CA ARG A 53 -4.50 -10.61 4.46
C ARG A 53 -3.31 -11.30 5.10
N ARG A 54 -2.63 -10.64 6.04
CA ARG A 54 -1.34 -11.09 6.59
C ARG A 54 -1.44 -11.78 7.94
N LYS A 55 -2.51 -11.53 8.70
CA LYS A 55 -2.77 -12.07 10.05
C LYS A 55 -1.49 -12.11 10.92
N PRO A 56 -0.81 -10.97 11.11
CA PRO A 56 0.48 -10.97 11.79
C PRO A 56 0.36 -11.47 13.23
N GLU A 57 1.21 -12.41 13.61
CA GLU A 57 1.28 -12.95 14.98
C GLU A 57 2.14 -12.07 15.90
N ALA A 58 3.17 -11.46 15.33
CA ALA A 58 4.09 -10.54 16.00
C ALA A 58 3.73 -9.06 15.73
N GLU A 59 4.28 -8.16 16.54
CA GLU A 59 4.13 -6.72 16.34
C GLU A 59 4.69 -6.31 14.96
N VAL A 60 3.91 -5.51 14.22
CA VAL A 60 4.33 -4.98 12.92
C VAL A 60 4.53 -3.48 13.01
N LEU A 61 5.74 -3.02 12.67
CA LEU A 61 6.01 -1.59 12.49
C LEU A 61 5.28 -1.08 11.24
N VAL A 62 4.46 -0.04 11.40
CA VAL A 62 3.77 0.66 10.30
C VAL A 62 4.37 2.05 10.18
N HIS A 63 5.04 2.29 9.06
CA HIS A 63 5.64 3.57 8.73
C HIS A 63 4.71 4.41 7.84
N SER A 64 4.47 5.66 8.22
CA SER A 64 3.72 6.64 7.42
C SER A 64 4.43 7.98 7.36
N ASP A 65 3.98 8.86 6.47
CA ASP A 65 4.31 10.28 6.56
C ASP A 65 3.60 10.97 7.75
N GLN A 66 3.79 12.29 7.87
CA GLN A 66 3.18 13.11 8.93
C GLN A 66 1.79 13.65 8.56
N GLY A 67 1.10 13.04 7.58
CA GLY A 67 -0.25 13.41 7.19
C GLY A 67 -1.24 13.33 8.36
N SER A 68 -2.23 14.22 8.39
CA SER A 68 -3.21 14.30 9.48
C SER A 68 -4.08 13.04 9.62
N GLN A 69 -4.20 12.27 8.54
CA GLN A 69 -4.88 10.97 8.53
C GLN A 69 -4.18 9.96 9.46
N PHE A 70 -2.85 10.03 9.53
CA PHE A 70 -2.00 9.10 10.29
C PHE A 70 -1.72 9.57 11.73
N SER A 71 -2.24 10.73 12.14
CA SER A 71 -2.11 11.25 13.51
C SER A 71 -3.43 11.31 14.28
N SER A 72 -4.54 10.84 13.69
CA SER A 72 -5.86 10.84 14.33
C SER A 72 -5.96 9.82 15.49
N HIS A 73 -6.88 10.07 16.43
CA HIS A 73 -7.14 9.15 17.56
C HIS A 73 -7.56 7.76 17.06
N ASP A 74 -8.53 7.70 16.15
CA ASP A 74 -9.01 6.45 15.54
C ASP A 74 -7.88 5.64 14.88
N TRP A 75 -6.90 6.32 14.28
CA TRP A 75 -5.71 5.66 13.72
C TRP A 75 -4.85 5.03 14.82
N GLN A 76 -4.56 5.77 15.89
CA GLN A 76 -3.76 5.26 17.01
C GLN A 76 -4.47 4.09 17.72
N ASP A 77 -5.78 4.19 17.93
CA ASP A 77 -6.60 3.15 18.54
C ASP A 77 -6.62 1.89 17.67
N PHE A 78 -6.77 2.04 16.36
CA PHE A 78 -6.69 0.93 15.41
C PHE A 78 -5.33 0.24 15.47
N LEU A 79 -4.23 1.00 15.42
CA LEU A 79 -2.88 0.43 15.49
C LEU A 79 -2.68 -0.39 16.77
N LYS A 80 -3.09 0.17 17.92
CA LYS A 80 -3.01 -0.50 19.23
C LYS A 80 -3.83 -1.79 19.26
N ALA A 81 -5.07 -1.76 18.75
CA ALA A 81 -5.96 -2.92 18.72
C ALA A 81 -5.42 -4.08 17.88
N HIS A 82 -4.61 -3.78 16.85
CA HIS A 82 -4.07 -4.76 15.91
C HIS A 82 -2.59 -5.08 16.09
N ARG A 83 -1.98 -4.71 17.24
CA ARG A 83 -0.54 -4.90 17.53
C ARG A 83 0.36 -4.30 16.44
N LEU A 84 -0.03 -3.15 15.93
CA LEU A 84 0.74 -2.38 14.97
C LEU A 84 1.43 -1.24 15.70
N ARG A 85 2.73 -1.08 15.46
CA ARG A 85 3.52 -0.01 16.09
C ARG A 85 3.72 1.14 15.10
N PRO A 86 3.27 2.36 15.41
CA PRO A 86 3.48 3.50 14.53
C PRO A 86 4.97 3.87 14.46
N SER A 87 5.41 4.19 13.25
CA SER A 87 6.65 4.88 12.95
C SER A 87 6.31 6.04 12.01
N MET A 88 6.75 7.25 12.30
CA MET A 88 6.55 8.38 11.41
C MET A 88 7.90 8.88 10.94
N SER A 89 7.97 9.27 9.66
CA SER A 89 9.16 9.95 9.15
C SER A 89 9.46 11.21 9.98
N ARG A 90 10.74 11.45 10.29
CA ARG A 90 11.17 12.77 10.78
C ARG A 90 11.00 13.75 9.62
N ARG A 91 10.68 15.03 9.90
CA ARG A 91 10.79 16.09 8.88
C ARG A 91 12.18 15.99 8.23
N GLY A 92 12.23 15.62 6.95
CA GLY A 92 13.47 15.47 6.18
C GLY A 92 14.10 14.07 6.11
N ASN A 93 13.52 13.01 6.68
CA ASN A 93 14.01 11.63 6.50
C ASN A 93 13.05 10.83 5.60
N CYS A 94 13.35 10.79 4.30
CA CYS A 94 12.45 10.34 3.23
C CYS A 94 12.59 8.86 2.84
N TYR A 95 13.57 8.13 3.36
CA TYR A 95 13.96 6.84 2.80
C TYR A 95 12.88 5.75 2.89
N ASP A 96 12.14 5.67 4.00
CA ASP A 96 11.12 4.63 4.18
C ASP A 96 9.85 4.94 3.36
N ASN A 97 9.42 6.21 3.33
CA ASN A 97 8.28 6.63 2.48
C ASN A 97 8.61 6.55 0.98
N ALA A 98 9.88 6.70 0.59
CA ALA A 98 10.31 6.66 -0.81
C ALA A 98 9.92 5.36 -1.53
N VAL A 99 9.72 4.25 -0.80
CA VAL A 99 9.27 2.99 -1.38
C VAL A 99 7.80 3.05 -1.79
N ALA A 100 6.93 3.60 -0.94
CA ALA A 100 5.52 3.79 -1.27
C ALA A 100 5.37 4.83 -2.39
N GLU A 101 6.14 5.91 -2.34
CA GLU A 101 6.21 6.90 -3.44
C GLU A 101 6.64 6.25 -4.75
N SER A 102 7.66 5.38 -4.70
CA SER A 102 8.13 4.63 -5.87
C SER A 102 7.02 3.74 -6.44
N PHE A 103 6.26 3.04 -5.59
CA PHE A 103 5.09 2.28 -6.03
C PHE A 103 4.07 3.18 -6.74
N PHE A 104 3.70 4.32 -6.16
CA PHE A 104 2.74 5.22 -6.80
C PHE A 104 3.25 5.82 -8.11
N GLN A 105 4.54 6.12 -8.22
CA GLN A 105 5.13 6.56 -9.48
C GLN A 105 5.05 5.46 -10.56
N LEU A 106 5.28 4.19 -10.18
CA LEU A 106 5.12 3.05 -11.08
C LEU A 106 3.68 2.89 -11.54
N LEU A 107 2.71 2.84 -10.61
CA LEU A 107 1.28 2.78 -10.92
C LEU A 107 0.87 3.92 -11.86
N LYS A 108 1.29 5.15 -11.53
CA LYS A 108 0.96 6.31 -12.36
C LYS A 108 1.57 6.20 -13.75
N ARG A 109 2.84 5.81 -13.86
CA ARG A 109 3.52 5.70 -15.15
C ARG A 109 2.95 4.58 -16.02
N GLU A 110 2.69 3.42 -15.43
CA GLU A 110 2.34 2.19 -16.14
C GLU A 110 0.84 2.12 -16.47
N ARG A 111 -0.03 2.80 -15.72
CA ARG A 111 -1.50 2.77 -15.94
C ARG A 111 -2.14 4.14 -16.13
N ILE A 112 -1.81 5.14 -15.30
CA ILE A 112 -2.67 6.33 -15.13
C ILE A 112 -2.27 7.51 -16.04
N ARG A 113 -0.98 7.78 -16.25
CA ARG A 113 -0.48 9.03 -16.87
C ARG A 113 -1.03 9.31 -18.28
N ARG A 114 -1.46 8.28 -19.00
CA ARG A 114 -1.98 8.38 -20.38
C ARG A 114 -3.49 8.13 -20.47
N LYS A 115 -4.19 8.16 -19.33
CA LYS A 115 -5.61 7.84 -19.23
C LYS A 115 -6.31 8.82 -18.28
N ILE A 116 -7.44 9.37 -18.71
CA ILE A 116 -8.38 10.04 -17.82
C ILE A 116 -9.62 9.16 -17.77
N TYR A 117 -10.01 8.74 -16.57
CA TYR A 117 -11.15 7.85 -16.40
C TYR A 117 -12.45 8.64 -16.47
N SER A 118 -13.46 8.09 -17.14
CA SER A 118 -14.80 8.69 -17.19
C SER A 118 -15.47 8.66 -15.82
N THR A 119 -15.32 7.56 -15.09
CA THR A 119 -15.92 7.38 -13.76
C THR A 119 -14.89 6.92 -12.73
N ARG A 120 -15.19 7.15 -11.45
CA ARG A 120 -14.40 6.60 -10.34
C ARG A 120 -14.38 5.07 -10.36
N ASP A 121 -15.47 4.43 -10.75
CA ASP A 121 -15.52 2.96 -10.80
C ASP A 121 -14.61 2.35 -11.85
N GLN A 122 -14.47 3.01 -13.02
CA GLN A 122 -13.47 2.60 -14.01
C GLN A 122 -12.04 2.72 -13.46
N ALA A 123 -11.75 3.80 -12.72
CA ALA A 123 -10.46 3.97 -12.06
C ALA A 123 -10.23 2.90 -10.97
N ARG A 124 -11.26 2.59 -10.16
CA ARG A 124 -11.20 1.53 -9.15
C ARG A 124 -10.89 0.17 -9.77
N ALA A 125 -11.59 -0.21 -10.83
CA ALA A 125 -11.38 -1.49 -11.52
C ALA A 125 -9.95 -1.61 -12.09
N ASP A 126 -9.42 -0.55 -12.69
CA ASP A 126 -8.08 -0.55 -13.29
C ASP A 126 -6.97 -0.57 -12.21
N VAL A 127 -7.16 0.14 -11.10
CA VAL A 127 -6.25 0.08 -9.95
C VAL A 127 -6.26 -1.31 -9.31
N PHE A 128 -7.45 -1.90 -9.12
CA PHE A 128 -7.60 -3.27 -8.64
C PHE A 128 -6.85 -4.26 -9.54
N ASP A 129 -7.10 -4.24 -10.86
CA ASP A 129 -6.41 -5.08 -11.84
C ASP A 129 -4.90 -4.90 -11.75
N TYR A 130 -4.43 -3.65 -11.71
CA TYR A 130 -3.01 -3.38 -11.62
C TYR A 130 -2.40 -3.97 -10.35
N ILE A 131 -3.01 -3.80 -9.18
CA ILE A 131 -2.43 -4.29 -7.92
C ILE A 131 -2.48 -5.82 -7.86
N GLU A 132 -3.66 -6.40 -8.06
CA GLU A 132 -3.93 -7.82 -7.75
C GLU A 132 -3.56 -8.76 -8.90
N LEU A 133 -3.64 -8.31 -10.15
CA LEU A 133 -3.42 -9.17 -11.33
C LEU A 133 -2.09 -8.90 -12.05
N PHE A 134 -1.45 -7.76 -11.78
CA PHE A 134 -0.18 -7.40 -12.41
C PHE A 134 0.97 -7.15 -11.42
N TYR A 135 0.84 -6.18 -10.53
CA TYR A 135 1.90 -5.73 -9.63
C TYR A 135 2.35 -6.86 -8.70
N ASN A 136 1.45 -7.34 -7.84
CA ASN A 136 1.77 -8.39 -6.87
C ASN A 136 2.22 -9.72 -7.54
N PRO A 137 1.50 -10.26 -8.55
CA PRO A 137 1.84 -11.58 -9.09
C PRO A 137 2.91 -11.58 -10.18
N ARG A 138 3.10 -10.49 -10.95
CA ARG A 138 3.87 -10.51 -12.21
C ARG A 138 4.97 -9.45 -12.31
N ARG A 139 4.82 -8.28 -11.69
CA ARG A 139 5.78 -7.18 -11.83
C ARG A 139 7.10 -7.55 -11.19
N ARG A 140 8.19 -7.53 -11.97
CA ARG A 140 9.54 -7.85 -11.46
C ARG A 140 10.15 -6.65 -10.74
N HIS A 141 10.80 -6.88 -9.60
CA HIS A 141 11.49 -5.83 -8.83
C HIS A 141 12.97 -6.17 -8.66
N SER A 142 13.86 -5.23 -8.98
CA SER A 142 15.31 -5.42 -8.82
C SER A 142 15.72 -5.71 -7.38
N TYR A 143 15.06 -5.06 -6.41
CA TYR A 143 15.34 -5.23 -4.98
C TYR A 143 15.18 -6.68 -4.49
N ILE A 144 14.22 -7.43 -5.04
CA ILE A 144 13.95 -8.83 -4.68
C ILE A 144 14.50 -9.81 -5.72
N GLY A 145 15.56 -9.45 -6.45
CA GLY A 145 16.23 -10.37 -7.38
C GLY A 145 15.49 -10.58 -8.71
N GLN A 146 14.78 -9.55 -9.19
CA GLN A 146 14.07 -9.57 -10.47
C GLN A 146 12.97 -10.65 -10.54
N VAL A 147 12.21 -10.83 -9.47
CA VAL A 147 10.98 -11.63 -9.44
C VAL A 147 9.81 -10.78 -8.95
N SER A 148 8.60 -11.33 -9.01
CA SER A 148 7.41 -10.65 -8.48
C SER A 148 7.33 -10.75 -6.96
N PRO A 149 6.65 -9.82 -6.28
CA PRO A 149 6.48 -9.87 -4.83
C PRO A 149 5.96 -11.22 -4.31
N VAL A 150 4.93 -11.77 -4.96
CA VAL A 150 4.35 -13.07 -4.59
C VAL A 150 5.34 -14.21 -4.81
N GLU A 151 6.09 -14.20 -5.91
CA GLU A 151 7.07 -15.25 -6.20
C GLU A 151 8.27 -15.18 -5.25
N PHE A 152 8.69 -13.98 -4.84
CA PHE A 152 9.73 -13.80 -3.84
C PHE A 152 9.34 -14.44 -2.51
N GLU A 153 8.14 -14.14 -2.00
CA GLU A 153 7.66 -14.74 -0.75
C GLU A 153 7.54 -16.24 -0.85
N ARG A 154 6.96 -16.74 -1.94
CA ARG A 154 6.84 -18.19 -2.19
C ARG A 154 8.20 -18.87 -2.09
N ARG A 155 9.23 -18.34 -2.75
CA ARG A 155 10.59 -18.88 -2.71
C ARG A 155 11.18 -18.84 -1.30
N TYR A 156 11.01 -17.72 -0.60
CA TYR A 156 11.53 -17.55 0.76
C TYR A 156 10.93 -18.57 1.73
N PHE A 157 9.61 -18.73 1.75
CA PHE A 157 8.93 -19.65 2.66
C PHE A 157 9.16 -21.12 2.30
N LEU A 158 9.27 -21.46 1.00
CA LEU A 158 9.67 -22.80 0.58
C LEU A 158 11.09 -23.16 1.04
N MET A 159 12.03 -22.21 1.01
CA MET A 159 13.41 -22.43 1.44
C MET A 159 13.56 -22.49 2.97
N ASN A 160 12.71 -21.78 3.71
CA ASN A 160 12.83 -21.62 5.17
C ASN A 160 11.81 -22.43 5.98
N GLY A 161 11.02 -23.31 5.35
CA GLY A 161 10.20 -24.33 6.02
C GLY A 161 9.01 -23.81 6.83
N THR A 162 8.62 -22.56 6.66
CA THR A 162 7.44 -21.98 7.31
C THR A 162 6.28 -21.98 6.32
N VAL A 163 5.42 -23.01 6.39
CA VAL A 163 4.16 -23.11 5.62
C VAL A 163 3.00 -22.86 6.57
#